data_AF-A0A450UG39-F1
#
_entry.id   AF-A0A450UG39-F1
#
_cell.length_a   1.000
_cell.length_b   1.000
_cell.length_c   1.000
_cell.angle_alpha   90.00
_cell.angle_beta   90.00
_cell.angle_gamma   90.00
#
_symmetry.space_group_name_H-M   'P 1'
#
loop_
_entity.id
_entity.type
_entity.pdbx_description
1 polymer ?
#
loop_
_entity_poly.entity_id
_entity_poly.type
_entity_poly.pdbx_seq_one_letter_code
_entity_poly.pdbx_strand_id
1 'polypeptide(L)'
;MRNGYATSNLIARDNPAPIPKYEEKPMRPDDLLKEIDNLCLSDKLMLVADVWDSIARANHVPPIPEWQKAELDRRYSDYRNGQSRLHDCKDVHERLRNRYT
;
A
#
# COMPACT_ATOMS: atom_id res chain seq x y z
N MET A 1 74.61 -7.93 -11.60
CA MET A 1 73.75 -7.06 -12.43
C MET A 1 72.79 -7.94 -13.23
N ARG A 2 71.48 -7.61 -13.20
CA ARG A 2 70.35 -7.96 -14.12
C ARG A 2 70.20 -9.42 -14.58
N ASN A 3 69.17 -10.15 -14.12
CA ASN A 3 67.74 -10.16 -14.52
C ASN A 3 67.45 -11.09 -15.72
N GLY A 4 66.48 -11.99 -15.53
CA GLY A 4 65.90 -12.84 -16.58
C GLY A 4 64.72 -13.65 -16.04
N TYR A 5 63.54 -13.03 -16.09
CA TYR A 5 62.30 -13.35 -15.37
C TYR A 5 61.68 -14.73 -15.66
N ALA A 6 61.15 -15.33 -14.61
CA ALA A 6 60.21 -16.43 -14.65
C ALA A 6 58.91 -16.04 -15.37
N THR A 7 58.46 -16.89 -16.27
CA THR A 7 57.12 -16.86 -16.87
C THR A 7 56.06 -17.07 -15.80
N SER A 8 55.42 -15.98 -15.36
CA SER A 8 54.19 -16.02 -14.57
C SER A 8 52.98 -15.94 -15.50
N ASN A 9 52.08 -16.90 -15.33
CA ASN A 9 50.78 -17.03 -15.97
C ASN A 9 49.99 -15.70 -15.95
N LEU A 10 49.76 -15.12 -17.13
CA LEU A 10 48.52 -14.37 -17.38
C LEU A 10 47.40 -15.40 -17.47
N ILE A 11 46.33 -15.30 -16.66
CA ILE A 11 44.96 -14.83 -16.94
C ILE A 11 44.06 -15.28 -15.77
N ALA A 12 43.79 -14.42 -14.79
CA ALA A 12 42.72 -14.61 -13.79
C ALA A 12 42.49 -13.32 -12.98
N ARG A 13 42.10 -12.24 -13.64
CA ARG A 13 41.60 -10.96 -13.09
C ARG A 13 40.70 -10.40 -14.19
N ASP A 14 39.38 -10.23 -14.10
CA ASP A 14 38.50 -9.93 -13.00
C ASP A 14 37.09 -10.47 -13.35
N ASN A 15 36.56 -11.43 -12.59
CA ASN A 15 35.11 -11.59 -12.52
C ASN A 15 34.68 -10.91 -11.23
N PRO A 16 34.00 -9.74 -11.27
CA PRO A 16 33.56 -9.10 -10.04
C PRO A 16 32.66 -10.08 -9.28
N ALA A 17 32.87 -10.16 -7.96
CA ALA A 17 32.00 -10.94 -7.09
C ALA A 17 30.54 -10.55 -7.37
N PRO A 18 29.59 -11.50 -7.35
CA PRO A 18 28.18 -11.18 -7.52
C PRO A 18 27.81 -10.04 -6.59
N ILE A 19 27.28 -8.94 -7.14
CA ILE A 19 26.81 -7.81 -6.32
C ILE A 19 25.84 -8.42 -5.31
N PRO A 20 26.10 -8.27 -3.99
CA PRO A 20 25.18 -8.78 -2.99
C PRO A 20 23.83 -8.13 -3.28
N LYS A 21 22.82 -8.95 -3.54
CA LYS A 21 21.45 -8.46 -3.60
C LYS A 21 21.18 -7.90 -2.22
N TYR A 22 21.18 -6.58 -2.08
CA TYR A 22 20.66 -5.94 -0.89
C TYR A 22 19.18 -6.31 -0.85
N GLU A 23 18.85 -7.36 -0.12
CA GLU A 23 17.48 -7.58 0.30
C GLU A 23 17.12 -6.35 1.11
N GLU A 24 16.41 -5.41 0.49
CA GLU A 24 15.81 -4.28 1.19
C GLU A 24 14.94 -4.88 2.27
N LYS A 25 15.43 -4.82 3.52
CA LYS A 25 14.67 -5.25 4.67
C LYS A 25 13.36 -4.45 4.64
N PRO A 26 12.20 -5.11 4.57
CA PRO A 26 10.94 -4.39 4.49
C PRO A 26 10.81 -3.48 5.71
N MET A 27 10.47 -2.22 5.46
CA MET A 27 10.27 -1.24 6.53
C MET A 27 9.21 -1.76 7.48
N ARG A 28 9.52 -1.72 8.78
CA ARG A 28 8.57 -2.13 9.81
C ARG A 28 7.41 -1.12 9.84
N PRO A 29 6.15 -1.56 10.07
CA PRO A 29 5.02 -0.63 10.18
C PRO A 29 5.25 0.52 11.17
N ASP A 30 5.91 0.23 12.29
CA ASP A 30 6.24 1.23 13.32
C ASP A 30 7.18 2.33 12.81
N ASP A 31 8.09 1.99 11.90
CA ASP A 31 9.03 2.95 11.30
C ASP A 31 8.34 3.74 10.17
N LEU A 32 7.44 3.10 9.41
CA LEU A 32 6.61 3.78 8.43
C LEU A 32 5.71 4.85 9.06
N LEU A 33 5.13 4.58 10.23
CA LEU A 33 4.32 5.55 10.96
C LEU A 33 5.12 6.81 11.33
N LYS A 34 6.38 6.66 11.75
CA LYS A 34 7.25 7.81 12.08
C LYS A 34 7.52 8.68 10.85
N GLU A 35 7.72 8.07 9.69
CA GLU A 35 7.91 8.82 8.44
C GLU A 35 6.63 9.53 8.00
N ILE A 36 5.48 8.85 8.13
CA ILE A 36 4.17 9.45 7.86
C ILE A 36 3.95 10.65 8.76
N ASP A 37 4.32 10.61 10.03
CA ASP A 37 4.12 11.71 10.98
C ASP A 37 4.77 13.02 10.52
N ASN A 38 5.90 12.94 9.81
CA ASN A 38 6.62 14.10 9.27
C ASN A 38 5.94 14.75 8.05
N LEU A 39 4.96 14.09 7.43
CA LEU A 39 4.25 14.61 6.27
C LEU A 39 3.27 15.74 6.63
N CYS A 40 3.11 16.71 5.73
CA CYS A 40 2.04 17.69 5.85
C CYS A 40 0.66 17.01 5.65
N LEU A 41 -0.43 17.68 6.05
CA LEU A 41 -1.77 17.10 5.93
C LEU A 41 -2.12 16.71 4.49
N SER A 42 -1.76 17.54 3.51
CA SER A 42 -2.04 17.25 2.09
C SER A 42 -1.34 15.98 1.63
N ASP A 43 -0.06 15.82 1.96
CA ASP A 43 0.74 14.65 1.57
C ASP A 43 0.24 13.37 2.27
N LYS A 44 -0.17 13.47 3.55
CA LYS A 44 -0.82 12.36 4.27
C LYS A 44 -2.08 11.90 3.55
N LEU A 45 -2.94 12.83 3.13
CA LEU A 45 -4.18 12.50 2.44
C LEU A 45 -3.91 11.85 1.07
N MET A 46 -2.94 12.37 0.31
CA MET A 46 -2.54 11.77 -0.97
C MET A 46 -1.97 10.37 -0.78
N LEU A 47 -1.10 10.16 0.20
CA LEU A 47 -0.53 8.84 0.49
C LEU A 47 -1.61 7.82 0.86
N VAL A 48 -2.59 8.21 1.68
CA VAL A 48 -3.72 7.34 2.04
C VAL A 48 -4.52 6.95 0.80
N ALA A 49 -4.78 7.88 -0.12
CA ALA A 49 -5.47 7.61 -1.37
C ALA A 49 -4.68 6.62 -2.25
N ASP A 50 -3.37 6.85 -2.43
CA ASP A 50 -2.52 5.99 -3.26
C ASP A 50 -2.40 4.57 -2.72
N VAL A 51 -2.27 4.42 -1.39
CA VAL A 51 -2.29 3.12 -0.72
C VAL A 51 -3.63 2.42 -0.92
N TRP A 52 -4.74 3.15 -0.78
CA TRP A 52 -6.07 2.61 -0.99
C TRP A 52 -6.26 2.12 -2.44
N ASP A 53 -5.85 2.90 -3.43
CA ASP A 53 -5.89 2.51 -4.83
C ASP A 53 -5.00 1.28 -5.10
N SER A 54 -3.86 1.15 -4.42
CA SER A 54 -3.00 -0.03 -4.53
C SER A 54 -3.67 -1.29 -4.00
N ILE A 55 -4.33 -1.21 -2.84
CA ILE A 55 -5.10 -2.32 -2.26
C ILE A 55 -6.23 -2.74 -3.21
N ALA A 56 -6.97 -1.76 -3.75
CA ALA A 56 -8.05 -2.01 -4.71
C ALA A 56 -7.54 -2.69 -5.99
N ARG A 57 -6.39 -2.22 -6.54
CA ARG A 57 -5.77 -2.82 -7.74
C ARG A 57 -5.31 -4.26 -7.51
N ALA A 58 -4.78 -4.58 -6.33
CA ALA A 58 -4.36 -5.94 -6.00
C ALA A 58 -5.54 -6.92 -6.01
N ASN A 59 -6.77 -6.42 -5.87
CA ASN A 59 -8.03 -7.18 -5.87
C ASN A 59 -7.99 -8.41 -4.94
N HIS A 60 -7.20 -8.31 -3.88
CA HIS A 60 -7.10 -9.34 -2.87
C HIS A 60 -8.32 -9.20 -1.96
N VAL A 61 -9.38 -9.96 -2.26
CA VAL A 61 -10.60 -9.96 -1.46
C VAL A 61 -10.33 -10.75 -0.17
N PRO A 62 -10.18 -10.11 1.00
CA PRO A 62 -10.07 -10.87 2.24
C PRO A 62 -11.37 -11.67 2.46
N PRO A 63 -11.31 -12.85 3.10
CA PRO A 63 -12.50 -13.60 3.41
C PRO A 63 -13.43 -12.73 4.27
N ILE A 64 -14.69 -12.58 3.83
CA ILE A 64 -15.72 -11.85 4.59
C ILE A 64 -16.15 -12.74 5.76
N PRO A 65 -15.92 -12.33 7.02
CA PRO A 65 -16.37 -13.07 8.19
C PRO A 65 -17.90 -13.23 8.20
N GLU A 66 -18.38 -14.35 8.77
CA GLU A 66 -19.80 -14.67 8.74
C GLU A 66 -20.68 -13.62 9.43
N TRP A 67 -20.17 -12.99 10.49
CA TRP A 67 -20.88 -11.90 11.17
C TRP A 67 -21.08 -10.67 10.27
N GLN A 68 -20.17 -10.38 9.34
CA GLN A 68 -20.33 -9.28 8.39
C GLN A 68 -21.41 -9.60 7.37
N LYS A 69 -21.48 -10.85 6.89
CA LYS A 69 -22.55 -11.30 5.99
C LYS A 69 -23.92 -11.21 6.68
N ALA A 70 -24.01 -11.75 7.90
CA ALA A 70 -25.25 -11.69 8.69
C ALA A 70 -25.71 -10.25 8.95
N GLU A 71 -24.78 -9.33 9.23
CA GLU A 71 -25.11 -7.91 9.41
C GLU A 71 -25.56 -7.25 8.09
N LEU A 72 -24.95 -7.60 6.96
CA LEU A 72 -25.40 -7.12 5.64
C LEU A 72 -26.80 -7.63 5.31
N ASP A 73 -27.07 -8.91 5.55
CA ASP A 73 -28.38 -9.51 5.34
C ASP A 73 -29.44 -8.84 6.21
N ARG A 74 -29.13 -8.62 7.50
CA ARG A 74 -30.01 -7.92 8.44
C ARG A 74 -30.35 -6.51 7.94
N ARG A 75 -29.35 -5.70 7.57
CA ARG A 75 -29.56 -4.34 7.06
C ARG A 75 -30.36 -4.31 5.76
N TYR A 76 -30.10 -5.27 4.89
CA TYR A 76 -30.84 -5.41 3.64
C TYR A 76 -32.32 -5.75 3.92
N SER A 77 -32.60 -6.71 4.80
CA SER A 77 -33.96 -7.01 5.23
C SER A 77 -34.66 -5.81 5.87
N ASP A 78 -34.00 -5.08 6.78
CA ASP A 78 -34.56 -3.87 7.39
C ASP A 78 -34.96 -2.84 6.32
N TYR A 79 -34.11 -2.63 5.31
CA TYR A 79 -34.41 -1.74 4.19
C TYR A 79 -35.62 -2.22 3.39
N ARG A 80 -35.66 -3.51 3.02
CA ARG A 80 -36.78 -4.10 2.26
C ARG A 80 -38.10 -4.03 3.01
N ASN A 81 -38.06 -4.11 4.34
CA ASN A 81 -39.21 -4.01 5.22
C ASN A 81 -39.58 -2.55 5.59
N GLY A 82 -38.88 -1.55 5.03
CA GLY A 82 -39.13 -0.15 5.31
C GLY A 82 -38.71 0.32 6.72
N GLN A 83 -37.94 -0.52 7.43
CA GLN A 83 -37.39 -0.23 8.75
C GLN A 83 -36.12 0.64 8.69
N SER A 84 -35.52 0.79 7.50
CA SER A 84 -34.44 1.73 7.24
C SER A 84 -34.68 2.55 5.98
N ARG A 85 -34.08 3.75 5.92
CA ARG A 85 -34.14 4.65 4.77
C ARG A 85 -32.76 4.82 4.18
N LEU A 86 -32.67 4.80 2.86
CA LEU A 86 -31.47 5.17 2.13
C LEU A 86 -31.50 6.67 1.83
N HIS A 87 -30.31 7.24 1.67
CA HIS A 87 -30.16 8.58 1.13
C HIS A 87 -29.61 8.48 -0.28
N ASP A 88 -30.15 9.31 -1.18
CA ASP A 88 -29.56 9.46 -2.50
C ASP A 88 -28.16 10.08 -2.37
N CYS A 89 -27.20 9.51 -3.10
CA CYS A 89 -25.80 9.93 -3.01
C CYS A 89 -25.60 11.37 -3.52
N LYS A 90 -26.30 11.73 -4.60
CA LYS A 90 -26.24 13.08 -5.19
C LYS A 90 -26.81 14.09 -4.21
N ASP A 91 -27.97 13.79 -3.60
CA ASP A 91 -28.60 14.67 -2.60
C ASP A 91 -27.69 14.89 -1.39
N VAL A 92 -27.04 13.83 -0.88
CA VAL A 92 -26.10 13.94 0.24
C VAL A 92 -24.90 14.81 -0.14
N HIS A 93 -24.34 14.59 -1.33
CA HIS A 93 -23.18 15.31 -1.82
C HIS A 93 -23.46 16.80 -2.02
N GLU A 94 -24.59 17.13 -2.66
CA GLU A 94 -25.04 18.51 -2.86
C GLU A 94 -25.29 19.20 -1.51
N ARG A 95 -25.94 18.52 -0.57
CA ARG A 95 -26.18 19.05 0.78
C ARG A 95 -24.89 19.36 1.54
N LEU A 96 -23.89 18.49 1.45
CA LEU A 96 -22.59 18.70 2.11
C LEU A 96 -21.83 19.86 1.47
N ARG A 97 -21.81 19.94 0.13
CA ARG A 97 -21.18 21.03 -0.58
C ARG A 97 -21.80 22.38 -0.21
N ASN A 98 -23.12 22.50 -0.26
CA ASN A 98 -23.82 23.75 0.07
C ASN A 98 -23.68 24.17 1.54
N ARG A 99 -23.23 23.28 2.43
CA ARG A 99 -23.02 23.60 3.86
C ARG A 99 -21.67 24.25 4.13
N TYR A 100 -20.64 23.87 3.38
CA TYR A 100 -19.25 24.21 3.68
C TYR A 100 -18.55 24.98 2.54
N THR A 101 -19.27 25.29 1.45
CA THR A 101 -18.84 26.17 0.37
C THR A 101 -19.74 27.39 0.36
#